data_AF-A0A7K0DFK5-F1
#
_entry.id   AF-A0A7K0DFK5-F1
#
_cell.length_a   1.000
_cell.length_b   1.000
_cell.length_c   1.000
_cell.angle_alpha   90.00
_cell.angle_beta   90.00
_cell.angle_gamma   90.00
#
_symmetry.space_group_name_H-M   'P 1'
#
loop_
_entity.id
_entity.type
_entity.pdbx_description
1 polymer ?
#
loop_
_entity_poly.entity_id
_entity_poly.type
_entity_poly.pdbx_seq_one_letter_code
_entity_poly.pdbx_strand_id
1 'polypeptide(L)'
;MTEQPPWQSGDSAEQRKIDEQIAAKMGISLERLYEIDRQVAADVEARDAIPQDQRTVSGNPKFSKGFGPVTPENSLQPGEIGAYYDAVDSEPDATAEGNEFPEVGREWPPRSPRTGYEPWTRFPVFYYPVTRRDKLLGYLYASVSWDTAGFLRNLPSWRHFNPFSDPSGDASEVWEDRLDACYAKGMSAQDAVRSWVGVAEDSKAGGIAADVVEGHSETLEGLNQSLNPGGPEVPNPWIQNGMYPDGTPVDRSEGWGDLVSAPVVRYPEETKGRVAFYPVTKEGGVLGWVWAAMDGDAADYIPFRQSGWYGFGAGGLWIQRLSEAFNRGDTPLEALEYCRTFPEDNMSGLIEPDAPIGEFDNLQQMRDWADQ
;
A
#
# COMPACT_ATOMS: atom_id res chain seq x y z
N MET A 1 36.33 -12.32 27.55
CA MET A 1 36.36 -10.97 26.95
C MET A 1 36.36 -11.18 25.45
N THR A 2 35.20 -11.05 24.83
CA THR A 2 35.03 -11.20 23.37
C THR A 2 35.51 -9.91 22.71
N GLU A 3 36.52 -10.00 21.86
CA GLU A 3 37.04 -8.85 21.09
C GLU A 3 35.98 -8.40 20.07
N GLN A 4 35.71 -7.09 20.05
CA GLN A 4 34.82 -6.46 19.09
C GLN A 4 35.47 -6.44 17.68
N PRO A 5 34.67 -6.50 16.60
CA PRO A 5 35.20 -6.38 15.25
C PRO A 5 35.88 -5.02 15.01
N PRO A 6 36.98 -4.97 14.23
CA PRO A 6 37.85 -3.80 14.11
C PRO A 6 37.22 -2.58 13.40
N TRP A 7 36.02 -2.69 12.82
CA TRP A 7 35.34 -1.61 12.09
C TRP A 7 34.35 -0.78 12.93
N GLN A 8 34.17 -1.10 14.22
CA GLN A 8 33.32 -0.31 15.12
C GLN A 8 34.19 0.73 15.88
N SER A 9 34.32 1.95 15.35
CA SER A 9 35.14 3.02 15.94
C SER A 9 34.36 4.00 16.83
N GLY A 10 33.22 3.60 17.39
CA GLY A 10 32.42 4.39 18.34
C GLY A 10 32.82 4.17 19.80
N ASP A 11 32.31 4.99 20.72
CA ASP A 11 32.43 4.74 22.15
C ASP A 11 31.88 3.33 22.46
N SER A 12 32.78 2.43 22.88
CA SER A 12 32.49 1.00 23.06
C SER A 12 31.30 0.72 23.98
N ALA A 13 30.97 1.65 24.90
CA ALA A 13 29.83 1.52 25.79
C ALA A 13 28.49 1.83 25.10
N GLU A 14 28.47 2.81 24.21
CA GLU A 14 27.25 3.21 23.48
C GLU A 14 26.89 2.18 22.42
N GLN A 15 27.88 1.66 21.69
CA GLN A 15 27.67 0.59 20.70
C GLN A 15 27.13 -0.68 21.34
N ARG A 16 27.68 -1.09 22.50
CA ARG A 16 27.19 -2.26 23.22
C ARG A 16 25.71 -2.12 23.62
N LYS A 17 25.28 -0.92 24.03
CA LYS A 17 23.88 -0.66 24.39
C LYS A 17 22.96 -0.77 23.18
N ILE A 18 23.41 -0.34 22.00
CA ILE A 18 22.67 -0.49 20.74
C ILE A 18 22.56 -1.98 20.39
N ASP A 19 23.66 -2.72 20.45
CA ASP A 19 23.68 -4.16 20.13
C ASP A 19 22.78 -4.97 21.08
N GLU A 20 22.76 -4.61 22.38
CA GLU A 20 21.86 -5.22 23.37
C GLU A 20 20.37 -4.96 23.03
N GLN A 21 20.01 -3.76 22.56
CA GLN A 21 18.65 -3.46 22.10
C GLN A 21 18.27 -4.24 20.83
N ILE A 22 19.20 -4.38 19.89
CA ILE A 22 18.98 -5.15 18.66
C ILE A 22 18.77 -6.63 19.00
N ALA A 23 19.64 -7.21 19.83
CA ALA A 23 19.53 -8.59 20.27
C ALA A 23 18.20 -8.86 20.98
N ALA A 24 17.78 -7.96 21.88
CA ALA A 24 16.49 -8.04 22.57
C ALA A 24 15.30 -7.98 21.60
N LYS A 25 15.34 -7.08 20.61
CA LYS A 25 14.30 -6.96 19.57
C LYS A 25 14.20 -8.21 18.69
N MET A 26 15.33 -8.87 18.45
CA MET A 26 15.40 -10.12 17.68
C MET A 26 15.12 -11.37 18.53
N GLY A 27 15.02 -11.26 19.85
CA GLY A 27 14.83 -12.40 20.75
C GLY A 27 16.04 -13.33 20.83
N ILE A 28 17.26 -12.82 20.62
CA ILE A 28 18.52 -13.59 20.66
C ILE A 28 19.48 -13.03 21.71
N SER A 29 20.51 -13.80 22.09
CA SER A 29 21.59 -13.30 22.95
C SER A 29 22.52 -12.36 22.17
N LEU A 30 23.16 -11.43 22.90
CA LEU A 30 24.20 -10.56 22.33
C LEU A 30 25.34 -11.36 21.69
N GLU A 31 25.72 -12.48 22.29
CA GLU A 31 26.75 -13.38 21.75
C GLU A 31 26.32 -14.01 20.41
N ARG A 32 25.04 -14.35 20.25
CA ARG A 32 24.50 -14.88 19.00
C ARG A 32 24.47 -13.81 17.91
N LEU A 33 24.16 -12.56 18.26
CA LEU A 33 24.24 -11.43 17.33
C LEU A 33 25.68 -11.25 16.81
N TYR A 34 26.68 -11.27 17.69
CA TYR A 34 28.08 -11.17 17.29
C TYR A 34 28.59 -12.37 16.48
N GLU A 35 28.06 -13.56 16.71
CA GLU A 35 28.35 -14.72 15.87
C GLU A 35 27.80 -14.55 14.45
N ILE A 36 26.57 -14.04 14.32
CA ILE A 36 25.96 -13.72 13.02
C ILE A 36 26.79 -12.67 12.28
N ASP A 37 27.17 -11.58 12.95
CA ASP A 37 27.98 -10.52 12.34
C ASP A 37 29.33 -11.05 11.84
N ARG A 38 29.99 -11.93 12.61
CA ARG A 38 31.24 -12.58 12.18
C ARG A 38 31.02 -13.48 10.96
N GLN A 39 29.94 -14.25 10.93
CA GLN A 39 29.64 -15.10 9.78
C GLN A 39 29.37 -14.25 8.53
N VAL A 40 28.56 -13.18 8.66
CA VAL A 40 28.29 -12.25 7.56
C VAL A 40 29.57 -11.59 7.06
N ALA A 41 30.45 -11.16 7.96
CA ALA A 41 31.74 -10.59 7.58
C ALA A 41 32.63 -11.59 6.83
N ALA A 42 32.70 -12.84 7.31
CA ALA A 42 33.44 -13.91 6.65
C ALA A 42 32.88 -14.25 5.26
N ASP A 43 31.54 -14.26 5.12
CA ASP A 43 30.87 -14.50 3.84
C ASP A 43 31.13 -13.35 2.85
N VAL A 44 31.13 -12.11 3.33
CA VAL A 44 31.48 -10.93 2.52
C VAL A 44 32.94 -10.98 2.09
N GLU A 45 33.86 -11.31 2.99
CA GLU A 45 35.28 -11.44 2.67
C GLU A 45 35.54 -12.58 1.66
N ALA A 46 34.89 -13.74 1.86
CA ALA A 46 34.97 -14.87 0.94
C ALA A 46 34.40 -14.51 -0.44
N ARG A 47 33.29 -13.77 -0.50
CA ARG A 47 32.73 -13.24 -1.74
C ARG A 47 33.69 -12.25 -2.40
N ASP A 48 34.29 -11.37 -1.62
CA ASP A 48 35.13 -10.30 -2.14
C ASP A 48 36.51 -10.78 -2.60
N ALA A 49 36.97 -11.91 -2.07
CA ALA A 49 38.17 -12.63 -2.53
C ALA A 49 38.00 -13.27 -3.93
N ILE A 50 36.77 -13.45 -4.43
CA ILE A 50 36.53 -13.96 -5.78
C ILE A 50 36.79 -12.84 -6.80
N PRO A 51 37.71 -13.03 -7.77
CA PRO A 51 37.95 -12.06 -8.84
C PRO A 51 36.66 -11.68 -9.56
N GLN A 52 36.50 -10.40 -9.88
CA GLN A 52 35.24 -9.86 -10.39
C GLN A 52 34.81 -10.47 -11.73
N ASP A 53 35.76 -10.92 -12.54
CA ASP A 53 35.57 -11.65 -13.80
C ASP A 53 35.14 -13.12 -13.61
N GLN A 54 35.26 -13.66 -12.39
CA GLN A 54 34.80 -14.99 -11.99
C GLN A 54 33.47 -14.95 -11.22
N ARG A 55 32.94 -13.77 -10.93
CA ARG A 55 31.59 -13.61 -10.36
C ARG A 55 30.60 -13.71 -11.51
N THR A 56 29.68 -14.67 -11.46
CA THR A 56 28.63 -14.80 -12.46
C THR A 56 27.73 -13.56 -12.44
N VAL A 57 27.95 -12.63 -13.37
CA VAL A 57 26.97 -11.59 -13.67
C VAL A 57 25.95 -12.25 -14.59
N SER A 58 24.90 -12.82 -14.01
CA SER A 58 23.69 -13.05 -14.78
C SER A 58 23.36 -11.73 -15.48
N GLY A 59 23.28 -11.72 -16.81
CA GLY A 59 22.85 -10.55 -17.59
C GLY A 59 21.43 -10.08 -17.23
N ASN A 60 20.74 -10.82 -16.36
CA ASN A 60 19.52 -10.41 -15.67
C ASN A 60 19.86 -9.80 -14.29
N PRO A 61 19.66 -8.48 -14.09
CA PRO A 61 20.00 -7.77 -12.87
C PRO A 61 19.22 -8.24 -11.63
N LYS A 62 18.11 -8.98 -11.79
CA LYS A 62 17.30 -9.51 -10.68
C LYS A 62 17.99 -10.63 -9.89
N PHE A 63 19.02 -11.29 -10.44
CA PHE A 63 19.70 -12.42 -9.81
C PHE A 63 21.10 -12.10 -9.26
N SER A 64 21.43 -10.81 -9.13
CA SER A 64 22.73 -10.36 -8.59
C SER A 64 22.88 -10.52 -7.07
N LYS A 65 21.83 -10.98 -6.37
CA LYS A 65 21.89 -11.34 -4.95
C LYS A 65 21.77 -12.84 -4.75
N GLY A 66 22.91 -13.48 -4.46
CA GLY A 66 22.96 -14.64 -3.58
C GLY A 66 22.65 -16.00 -4.21
N PHE A 67 23.55 -16.50 -5.04
CA PHE A 67 23.86 -17.93 -5.01
C PHE A 67 25.31 -18.05 -4.55
N GLY A 68 25.59 -19.00 -3.66
CA GLY A 68 26.95 -19.28 -3.17
C GLY A 68 27.92 -19.68 -4.29
N PRO A 69 29.16 -20.07 -3.97
CA PRO A 69 30.12 -20.48 -4.98
C PRO A 69 29.55 -21.59 -5.87
N VAL A 70 29.77 -21.45 -7.18
CA VAL A 70 29.44 -22.50 -8.15
C VAL A 70 30.44 -23.64 -7.96
N THR A 71 29.96 -24.75 -7.41
CA THR A 71 30.64 -26.03 -7.34
C THR A 71 30.15 -26.92 -8.49
N PRO A 72 30.88 -28.00 -8.82
CA PRO A 72 30.41 -28.98 -9.80
C PRO A 72 29.03 -29.56 -9.46
N GLU A 73 28.65 -29.56 -8.18
CA GLU A 73 27.38 -30.11 -7.69
C GLU A 73 26.18 -29.15 -7.83
N ASN A 74 26.41 -27.85 -8.05
CA ASN A 74 25.34 -26.84 -8.21
C ASN A 74 25.47 -26.04 -9.53
N SER A 75 26.33 -26.50 -10.44
CA SER A 75 26.50 -26.01 -11.80
C SER A 75 25.53 -26.71 -12.75
N LEU A 76 24.62 -25.96 -13.38
CA LEU A 76 23.78 -26.46 -14.47
C LEU A 76 24.50 -26.28 -15.81
N GLN A 77 24.63 -27.36 -16.59
CA GLN A 77 25.15 -27.31 -17.95
C GLN A 77 24.17 -26.57 -18.89
N PRO A 78 24.67 -25.84 -19.89
CA PRO A 78 23.81 -25.20 -20.89
C PRO A 78 22.85 -26.21 -21.54
N GLY A 79 21.55 -25.96 -21.41
CA GLY A 79 20.50 -26.83 -21.95
C GLY A 79 19.89 -27.82 -20.95
N GLU A 80 20.47 -28.01 -19.75
CA GLU A 80 19.88 -28.91 -18.73
C GLU A 80 18.51 -28.43 -18.25
N ILE A 81 18.32 -27.10 -18.11
CA ILE A 81 17.02 -26.53 -17.76
C ILE A 81 15.99 -26.79 -18.88
N GLY A 82 16.40 -26.64 -20.14
CA GLY A 82 15.53 -26.91 -21.29
C GLY A 82 15.15 -28.39 -21.38
N ALA A 83 16.13 -29.29 -21.26
CA ALA A 83 15.90 -30.73 -21.24
C ALA A 83 15.05 -31.19 -20.05
N TYR A 84 15.15 -30.52 -18.90
CA TYR A 84 14.28 -30.77 -17.75
C TYR A 84 12.82 -30.42 -18.05
N TYR A 85 12.55 -29.25 -18.62
CA TYR A 85 11.16 -28.86 -18.98
C TYR A 85 10.61 -29.68 -20.15
N ASP A 86 11.42 -29.97 -21.16
CA ASP A 86 11.03 -30.81 -22.30
C ASP A 86 10.72 -32.25 -21.84
N ALA A 87 11.45 -32.78 -20.85
CA ALA A 87 11.17 -34.10 -20.27
C ALA A 87 9.90 -34.09 -19.41
N VAL A 88 9.65 -33.02 -18.64
CA VAL A 88 8.43 -32.86 -17.83
C VAL A 88 7.18 -32.73 -18.70
N ASP A 89 7.27 -32.07 -19.86
CA ASP A 89 6.15 -31.92 -20.80
C ASP A 89 5.90 -33.16 -21.68
N SER A 90 6.85 -34.11 -21.73
CA SER A 90 6.79 -35.28 -22.61
C SER A 90 6.37 -36.59 -21.93
N GLU A 91 6.23 -36.64 -20.60
CA GLU A 91 5.79 -37.85 -19.90
C GLU A 91 4.25 -37.91 -19.78
N PRO A 92 3.58 -38.97 -20.28
CA PRO A 92 2.16 -39.17 -20.04
C PRO A 92 1.94 -39.67 -18.61
N ASP A 93 1.43 -38.77 -17.77
CA ASP A 93 0.75 -38.99 -16.47
C ASP A 93 1.09 -40.32 -15.77
N ALA A 94 2.33 -40.42 -15.27
CA ALA A 94 2.82 -41.56 -14.50
C ALA A 94 3.18 -41.09 -13.08
N THR A 95 2.19 -41.20 -12.18
CA THR A 95 2.34 -41.31 -10.72
C THR A 95 3.33 -40.33 -10.07
N ALA A 96 2.82 -39.12 -9.80
CA ALA A 96 3.47 -38.13 -8.95
C ALA A 96 3.42 -38.55 -7.47
N GLU A 97 4.47 -39.22 -7.01
CA GLU A 97 4.90 -39.14 -5.61
C GLU A 97 6.11 -38.21 -5.53
N GLY A 98 5.93 -37.04 -4.92
CA GLY A 98 7.06 -36.23 -4.45
C GLY A 98 7.41 -34.99 -5.27
N ASN A 99 6.43 -34.17 -5.64
CA ASN A 99 6.57 -32.70 -5.64
C ASN A 99 5.21 -32.06 -5.88
N GLU A 100 4.44 -31.92 -4.80
CA GLU A 100 3.22 -31.11 -4.79
C GLU A 100 3.59 -29.62 -4.95
N PHE A 101 3.45 -29.10 -6.18
CA PHE A 101 2.95 -27.74 -6.28
C PHE A 101 1.61 -27.70 -5.54
N PRO A 102 1.37 -26.72 -4.66
CA PRO A 102 0.12 -26.70 -3.93
C PRO A 102 -1.04 -26.68 -4.90
N GLU A 103 -1.91 -27.67 -4.75
CA GLU A 103 -3.14 -27.78 -5.51
C GLU A 103 -3.83 -26.43 -5.60
N VAL A 104 -4.35 -26.14 -6.80
CA VAL A 104 -5.39 -25.12 -7.04
C VAL A 104 -6.57 -25.51 -6.16
N GLY A 105 -6.56 -25.03 -4.92
CA GLY A 105 -7.29 -25.65 -3.81
C GLY A 105 -6.75 -25.28 -2.43
N ARG A 106 -5.54 -24.70 -2.31
CA ARG A 106 -5.16 -24.01 -1.07
C ARG A 106 -6.17 -22.90 -0.79
N GLU A 107 -7.05 -23.17 0.18
CA GLU A 107 -7.78 -22.15 0.91
C GLU A 107 -6.80 -21.03 1.21
N TRP A 108 -7.10 -19.82 0.72
CA TRP A 108 -6.39 -18.63 1.15
C TRP A 108 -6.35 -18.67 2.68
N PRO A 109 -5.23 -18.26 3.31
CA PRO A 109 -5.16 -18.26 4.76
C PRO A 109 -6.44 -17.59 5.27
N PRO A 110 -7.21 -18.27 6.14
CA PRO A 110 -8.49 -17.75 6.59
C PRO A 110 -8.23 -16.32 7.05
N ARG A 111 -9.08 -15.38 6.58
CA ARG A 111 -8.99 -13.98 6.98
C ARG A 111 -8.71 -13.97 8.47
N SER A 112 -7.65 -13.26 8.88
CA SER A 112 -7.33 -13.12 10.30
C SER A 112 -8.64 -12.81 11.02
N PRO A 113 -9.05 -13.67 11.98
CA PRO A 113 -10.35 -13.52 12.60
C PRO A 113 -10.46 -12.09 13.14
N ARG A 114 -11.54 -11.41 12.76
CA ARG A 114 -11.79 -10.05 13.23
C ARG A 114 -11.75 -10.06 14.76
N THR A 115 -11.06 -9.09 15.34
CA THR A 115 -10.93 -8.96 16.80
C THR A 115 -11.99 -8.06 17.41
N GLY A 116 -12.78 -7.37 16.58
CA GLY A 116 -13.81 -6.41 16.98
C GLY A 116 -14.73 -6.05 15.80
N TYR A 117 -15.65 -5.14 16.05
CA TYR A 117 -16.51 -4.56 15.00
C TYR A 117 -15.68 -3.73 14.02
N GLU A 118 -16.16 -3.60 12.77
CA GLU A 118 -15.54 -2.67 11.83
C GLU A 118 -15.81 -1.22 12.29
N PRO A 119 -14.81 -0.35 12.45
CA PRO A 119 -15.06 1.00 12.95
C PRO A 119 -15.59 1.94 11.84
N TRP A 120 -15.53 1.55 10.57
CA TRP A 120 -15.98 2.37 9.44
C TRP A 120 -17.12 1.71 8.67
N THR A 121 -18.02 2.52 8.14
CA THR A 121 -19.12 2.04 7.30
C THR A 121 -19.63 3.11 6.35
N ARG A 122 -20.03 2.68 5.15
CA ARG A 122 -20.78 3.48 4.18
C ARG A 122 -22.30 3.36 4.35
N PHE A 123 -22.76 2.43 5.19
CA PHE A 123 -24.18 2.23 5.42
C PHE A 123 -24.74 3.24 6.42
N PRO A 124 -26.06 3.44 6.43
CA PRO A 124 -26.73 4.21 7.47
C PRO A 124 -26.38 3.71 8.87
N VAL A 125 -26.26 4.65 9.79
CA VAL A 125 -25.97 4.40 11.20
C VAL A 125 -27.08 4.94 12.08
N PHE A 126 -27.32 4.27 13.20
CA PHE A 126 -28.03 4.87 14.32
C PHE A 126 -27.04 5.19 15.43
N TYR A 127 -27.41 6.12 16.31
CA TYR A 127 -26.50 6.58 17.36
C TYR A 127 -27.23 7.07 18.61
N TYR A 128 -26.49 7.08 19.72
CA TYR A 128 -26.92 7.65 20.99
C TYR A 128 -25.90 8.68 21.52
N PRO A 129 -26.35 9.83 22.06
CA PRO A 129 -25.48 10.75 22.77
C PRO A 129 -24.91 10.10 24.03
N VAL A 130 -23.58 10.16 24.14
CA VAL A 130 -22.86 9.82 25.36
C VAL A 130 -22.57 11.11 26.09
N THR A 131 -23.11 11.23 27.31
CA THR A 131 -22.92 12.41 28.15
C THR A 131 -22.23 12.06 29.45
N ARG A 132 -21.50 13.03 30.01
CA ARG A 132 -20.88 12.93 31.34
C ARG A 132 -21.15 14.21 32.10
N ARG A 133 -21.91 14.15 33.19
CA ARG A 133 -22.38 15.33 33.93
C ARG A 133 -22.99 16.39 32.99
N ASP A 134 -23.94 15.96 32.16
CA ASP A 134 -24.64 16.77 31.16
C ASP A 134 -23.78 17.34 30.02
N LYS A 135 -22.49 16.98 29.93
CA LYS A 135 -21.61 17.37 28.81
C LYS A 135 -21.55 16.27 27.76
N LEU A 136 -21.86 16.60 26.51
CA LEU A 136 -21.72 15.68 25.36
C LEU A 136 -20.25 15.34 25.11
N LEU A 137 -19.90 14.05 25.25
CA LEU A 137 -18.58 13.51 24.94
C LEU A 137 -18.48 13.02 23.50
N GLY A 138 -19.58 12.54 22.92
CA GLY A 138 -19.61 11.99 21.58
C GLY A 138 -20.88 11.18 21.31
N TYR A 139 -20.85 10.40 20.24
CA TYR A 139 -21.92 9.49 19.85
C TYR A 139 -21.41 8.04 19.82
N LEU A 140 -22.10 7.15 20.52
CA LEU A 140 -21.95 5.71 20.31
C LEU A 140 -22.85 5.31 19.14
N TYR A 141 -22.31 4.67 18.11
CA TYR A 141 -23.06 4.36 16.89
C TYR A 141 -22.90 2.90 16.46
N ALA A 142 -23.88 2.41 15.71
CA ALA A 142 -23.78 1.16 14.97
C ALA A 142 -24.42 1.29 13.59
N SER A 143 -23.93 0.50 12.62
CA SER A 143 -24.57 0.37 11.32
C SER A 143 -25.93 -0.32 11.45
N VAL A 144 -26.90 0.12 10.67
CA VAL A 144 -28.25 -0.47 10.63
C VAL A 144 -28.23 -1.87 10.03
N SER A 145 -27.28 -2.16 9.13
CA SER A 145 -27.28 -3.38 8.31
C SER A 145 -25.98 -4.17 8.34
N TRP A 146 -24.96 -3.70 9.06
CA TRP A 146 -23.65 -4.32 9.08
C TRP A 146 -23.08 -4.42 10.49
N ASP A 147 -22.05 -5.26 10.65
CA ASP A 147 -21.36 -5.49 11.92
C ASP A 147 -20.29 -4.41 12.16
N THR A 148 -20.76 -3.17 12.21
CA THR A 148 -19.97 -1.96 12.44
C THR A 148 -20.51 -1.27 13.68
N ALA A 149 -19.65 -0.99 14.63
CA ALA A 149 -19.93 -0.13 15.77
C ALA A 149 -18.68 0.66 16.14
N GLY A 150 -18.88 1.83 16.75
CA GLY A 150 -17.78 2.67 17.18
C GLY A 150 -18.23 3.82 18.07
N PHE A 151 -17.26 4.59 18.52
CA PHE A 151 -17.49 5.82 19.26
C PHE A 151 -16.93 7.01 18.49
N LEU A 152 -17.82 7.93 18.12
CA LEU A 152 -17.46 9.16 17.45
C LEU A 152 -17.31 10.28 18.47
N ARG A 153 -16.10 10.80 18.61
CA ARG A 153 -15.75 11.82 19.60
C ARG A 153 -16.26 13.21 19.23
N ASN A 154 -16.71 13.96 20.24
CA ASN A 154 -17.02 15.39 20.12
C ASN A 154 -15.74 16.23 20.23
N LEU A 155 -15.43 17.00 19.19
CA LEU A 155 -14.23 17.84 19.05
C LEU A 155 -14.64 19.33 18.92
N PRO A 156 -15.26 19.93 19.94
CA PRO A 156 -15.85 21.27 19.85
C PRO A 156 -14.82 22.39 19.66
N SER A 157 -13.52 22.07 19.63
CA SER A 157 -12.43 23.03 19.51
C SER A 157 -11.25 22.43 18.76
N TRP A 158 -11.48 21.67 17.68
CA TRP A 158 -10.40 21.00 16.95
C TRP A 158 -9.26 21.96 16.51
N ARG A 159 -9.57 23.24 16.25
CA ARG A 159 -8.57 24.29 15.94
C ARG A 159 -7.68 24.71 17.12
N HIS A 160 -8.10 24.42 18.35
CA HIS A 160 -7.38 24.68 19.60
C HIS A 160 -7.21 23.38 20.42
N PHE A 161 -7.15 22.24 19.71
CA PHE A 161 -7.13 20.92 20.32
C PHE A 161 -5.89 20.75 21.20
N ASN A 162 -6.12 20.58 22.50
CA ASN A 162 -5.11 20.05 23.41
C ASN A 162 -5.44 18.57 23.67
N PRO A 163 -4.71 17.62 23.07
CA PRO A 163 -4.98 16.18 23.21
C PRO A 163 -4.97 15.72 24.68
N PHE A 164 -4.27 16.42 25.56
CA PHE A 164 -4.08 16.02 26.95
C PHE A 164 -5.17 16.54 27.91
N SER A 165 -6.05 17.44 27.45
CA SER A 165 -7.13 18.00 28.28
C SER A 165 -8.53 17.62 27.81
N ASP A 166 -8.62 16.84 26.74
CA ASP A 166 -9.90 16.48 26.15
C ASP A 166 -10.47 15.21 26.81
N PRO A 167 -11.54 15.32 27.63
CA PRO A 167 -12.15 14.16 28.26
C PRO A 167 -12.80 13.18 27.27
N SER A 168 -12.99 13.56 26.01
CA SER A 168 -13.48 12.63 24.98
C SER A 168 -12.43 11.59 24.57
N GLY A 169 -11.14 11.85 24.82
CA GLY A 169 -10.04 10.91 24.55
C GLY A 169 -10.17 9.65 25.41
N ASP A 170 -10.19 9.82 26.74
CA ASP A 170 -10.38 8.72 27.69
C ASP A 170 -11.69 7.95 27.44
N ALA A 171 -12.74 8.64 26.96
CA ALA A 171 -14.00 7.99 26.65
C ALA A 171 -13.90 7.07 25.43
N SER A 172 -13.09 7.41 24.42
CA SER A 172 -12.89 6.58 23.22
C SER A 172 -12.34 5.21 23.57
N GLU A 173 -11.25 5.18 24.34
CA GLU A 173 -10.60 3.92 24.76
C GLU A 173 -11.57 3.03 25.54
N VAL A 174 -12.32 3.61 26.49
CA VAL A 174 -13.27 2.84 27.29
C VAL A 174 -14.44 2.30 26.46
N TRP A 175 -14.93 3.07 25.48
CA TRP A 175 -16.00 2.61 24.59
C TRP A 175 -15.52 1.56 23.59
N GLU A 176 -14.30 1.69 23.08
CA GLU A 176 -13.65 0.67 22.24
C GLU A 176 -13.53 -0.66 23.02
N ASP A 177 -12.98 -0.65 24.24
CA ASP A 177 -12.87 -1.85 25.08
C ASP A 177 -14.24 -2.50 25.35
N ARG A 178 -15.28 -1.70 25.55
CA ARG A 178 -16.65 -2.19 25.77
C ARG A 178 -17.23 -2.84 24.53
N LEU A 179 -17.01 -2.24 23.37
CA LEU A 179 -17.45 -2.79 22.09
C LEU A 179 -16.72 -4.08 21.78
N ASP A 180 -15.40 -4.15 22.00
CA ASP A 180 -14.62 -5.39 21.85
C ASP A 180 -15.11 -6.49 22.79
N ALA A 181 -15.44 -6.14 24.04
CA ALA A 181 -16.00 -7.09 25.00
C ALA A 181 -17.41 -7.59 24.60
N CYS A 182 -18.21 -6.77 23.92
CA CYS A 182 -19.49 -7.19 23.33
C CYS A 182 -19.28 -8.09 22.11
N TYR A 183 -18.34 -7.73 21.24
CA TYR A 183 -17.96 -8.52 20.06
C TYR A 183 -17.48 -9.92 20.46
N ALA A 184 -16.60 -10.01 21.46
CA ALA A 184 -16.09 -11.27 21.98
C ALA A 184 -17.18 -12.19 22.57
N LYS A 185 -18.35 -11.63 22.92
CA LYS A 185 -19.53 -12.39 23.37
C LYS A 185 -20.46 -12.78 22.22
N GLY A 186 -20.11 -12.45 20.98
CA GLY A 186 -20.93 -12.69 19.79
C GLY A 186 -22.17 -11.80 19.70
N MET A 187 -22.16 -10.64 20.36
CA MET A 187 -23.26 -9.68 20.22
C MET A 187 -23.21 -9.03 18.83
N SER A 188 -24.38 -8.77 18.24
CA SER A 188 -24.46 -7.90 17.06
C SER A 188 -24.02 -6.49 17.42
N ALA A 189 -23.44 -5.75 16.47
CA ALA A 189 -23.11 -4.33 16.66
C ALA A 189 -24.28 -3.51 17.22
N GLN A 190 -25.50 -3.80 16.75
CA GLN A 190 -26.70 -3.07 17.14
C GLN A 190 -27.10 -3.36 18.59
N ASP A 191 -27.07 -4.63 18.99
CA ASP A 191 -27.37 -5.04 20.37
C ASP A 191 -26.29 -4.55 21.33
N ALA A 192 -25.02 -4.55 20.90
CA ALA A 192 -23.91 -4.02 21.68
C ALA A 192 -24.15 -2.55 22.05
N VAL A 193 -24.45 -1.71 21.08
CA VAL A 193 -24.72 -0.27 21.30
C VAL A 193 -25.98 -0.05 22.15
N ARG A 194 -27.08 -0.76 21.86
CA ARG A 194 -28.36 -0.62 22.60
C ARG A 194 -28.27 -1.12 24.04
N SER A 195 -27.42 -2.10 24.34
CA SER A 195 -27.27 -2.66 25.69
C SER A 195 -26.76 -1.65 26.73
N TRP A 196 -26.19 -0.52 26.27
CA TRP A 196 -25.66 0.53 27.14
C TRP A 196 -26.68 1.64 27.46
N VAL A 197 -27.86 1.63 26.84
CA VAL A 197 -28.93 2.60 27.13
C VAL A 197 -29.45 2.41 28.55
N GLY A 198 -29.42 3.47 29.35
CA GLY A 198 -29.87 3.45 30.75
C GLY A 198 -28.90 2.80 31.74
N VAL A 199 -27.73 2.35 31.27
CA VAL A 199 -26.65 1.90 32.17
C VAL A 199 -26.09 3.12 32.92
N ALA A 200 -25.73 2.92 34.20
CA ALA A 200 -25.21 3.99 35.05
C ALA A 200 -23.98 4.67 34.43
N GLU A 201 -23.92 6.00 34.56
CA GLU A 201 -22.82 6.83 34.03
C GLU A 201 -21.46 6.36 34.56
N ASP A 202 -20.50 6.18 33.65
CA ASP A 202 -19.11 5.93 33.96
C ASP A 202 -18.36 7.23 34.22
N SER A 203 -17.56 7.27 35.29
CA SER A 203 -16.81 8.46 35.67
C SER A 203 -15.81 8.96 34.63
N LYS A 204 -15.34 8.10 33.72
CA LYS A 204 -14.45 8.42 32.60
C LYS A 204 -15.24 8.51 31.29
N ALA A 205 -16.03 7.49 30.97
CA ALA A 205 -16.63 7.36 29.64
C ALA A 205 -18.02 8.00 29.50
N GLY A 206 -18.63 8.47 30.59
CA GLY A 206 -20.01 8.93 30.59
C GLY A 206 -21.02 7.77 30.50
N GLY A 207 -22.24 8.08 30.11
CA GLY A 207 -23.32 7.12 29.94
C GLY A 207 -24.32 7.57 28.89
N ILE A 208 -25.30 6.70 28.63
CA ILE A 208 -26.41 6.95 27.72
C ILE A 208 -27.69 6.96 28.57
N ALA A 209 -28.43 8.07 28.55
CA ALA A 209 -29.64 8.24 29.36
C ALA A 209 -30.72 7.21 28.98
N ALA A 210 -31.53 6.79 29.95
CA ALA A 210 -32.57 5.76 29.74
C ALA A 210 -33.74 6.24 28.86
N ASP A 211 -33.99 7.55 28.83
CA ASP A 211 -35.05 8.21 28.08
C ASP A 211 -34.55 8.83 26.76
N VAL A 212 -33.31 8.52 26.37
CA VAL A 212 -32.73 9.02 25.13
C VAL A 212 -33.48 8.48 23.92
N VAL A 213 -33.62 9.31 22.88
CA VAL A 213 -34.18 8.89 21.59
C VAL A 213 -33.04 8.49 20.65
N GLU A 214 -33.22 7.37 19.94
CA GLU A 214 -32.29 6.90 18.91
C GLU A 214 -32.20 7.93 17.77
N GLY A 215 -30.98 8.38 17.47
CA GLY A 215 -30.68 9.23 16.32
C GLY A 215 -30.31 8.40 15.10
N HIS A 216 -30.49 8.95 13.89
CA HIS A 216 -30.11 8.30 12.64
C HIS A 216 -29.32 9.25 11.74
N SER A 217 -28.38 8.67 10.98
CA SER A 217 -27.61 9.35 9.94
C SER A 217 -27.45 8.42 8.74
N GLU A 218 -27.55 8.96 7.53
CA GLU A 218 -27.39 8.19 6.28
C GLU A 218 -25.96 7.66 6.11
N THR A 219 -24.97 8.34 6.70
CA THR A 219 -23.56 7.92 6.68
C THR A 219 -22.86 8.28 7.98
N LEU A 220 -21.77 7.56 8.30
CA LEU A 220 -20.89 7.91 9.41
C LEU A 220 -20.24 9.30 9.22
N GLU A 221 -19.93 9.66 7.98
CA GLU A 221 -19.41 10.98 7.63
C GLU A 221 -20.43 12.09 7.92
N GLY A 222 -21.71 11.88 7.57
CA GLY A 222 -22.79 12.82 7.90
C GLY A 222 -22.97 12.98 9.42
N LEU A 223 -22.78 11.90 10.19
CA LEU A 223 -22.80 11.94 11.65
C LEU A 223 -21.62 12.75 12.19
N ASN A 224 -20.42 12.55 11.63
CA ASN A 224 -19.23 13.34 11.98
C ASN A 224 -19.38 14.82 11.67
N GLN A 225 -19.91 15.16 10.50
CA GLN A 225 -20.10 16.56 10.11
C GLN A 225 -21.12 17.27 11.02
N SER A 226 -22.14 16.55 11.48
CA SER A 226 -23.12 17.06 12.46
C SER A 226 -22.51 17.28 13.84
N LEU A 227 -21.68 16.35 14.31
CA LEU A 227 -21.02 16.44 15.62
C LEU A 227 -19.86 17.46 15.63
N ASN A 228 -19.06 17.46 14.57
CA ASN A 228 -17.79 18.16 14.43
C ASN A 228 -17.80 19.06 13.19
N PRO A 229 -18.65 20.11 13.14
CA PRO A 229 -18.79 20.94 11.96
C PRO A 229 -17.46 21.62 11.57
N GLY A 230 -16.98 21.29 10.37
CA GLY A 230 -15.70 21.76 9.84
C GLY A 230 -14.48 21.18 10.56
N GLY A 231 -14.65 20.10 11.32
CA GLY A 231 -13.58 19.29 11.88
C GLY A 231 -12.85 18.44 10.85
N PRO A 232 -11.87 17.63 11.29
CA PRO A 232 -11.23 16.66 10.40
C PRO A 232 -12.25 15.64 9.87
N GLU A 233 -12.06 15.23 8.62
CA GLU A 233 -12.82 14.14 8.02
C GLU A 233 -12.53 12.83 8.77
N VAL A 234 -13.56 11.99 8.88
CA VAL A 234 -13.36 10.63 9.37
C VAL A 234 -12.48 9.87 8.37
N PRO A 235 -11.53 9.04 8.83
CA PRO A 235 -10.81 8.16 7.93
C PRO A 235 -11.81 7.36 7.08
N ASN A 236 -11.64 7.42 5.76
CA ASN A 236 -12.50 6.76 4.79
C ASN A 236 -11.69 5.67 4.08
N PRO A 237 -11.42 4.53 4.76
CA PRO A 237 -10.61 3.48 4.17
C PRO A 237 -11.26 2.98 2.88
N TRP A 238 -10.42 2.63 1.91
CA TRP A 238 -10.88 2.18 0.59
C TRP A 238 -11.79 0.95 0.69
N ILE A 239 -11.43 0.02 1.58
CA ILE A 239 -12.21 -1.17 1.89
C ILE A 239 -13.05 -0.90 3.13
N GLN A 240 -14.37 -1.06 3.00
CA GLN A 240 -15.32 -0.95 4.11
C GLN A 240 -16.38 -2.02 3.98
N ASN A 241 -16.80 -2.60 5.10
CA ASN A 241 -17.84 -3.61 5.12
C ASN A 241 -17.50 -4.84 4.25
N GLY A 242 -16.21 -5.13 4.06
CA GLY A 242 -15.76 -6.16 3.14
C GLY A 242 -15.93 -5.81 1.66
N MET A 243 -16.18 -4.55 1.31
CA MET A 243 -16.47 -4.08 -0.05
C MET A 243 -15.57 -2.90 -0.46
N TYR A 244 -15.24 -2.83 -1.75
CA TYR A 244 -14.68 -1.67 -2.41
C TYR A 244 -15.74 -0.57 -2.64
N PRO A 245 -15.34 0.67 -2.97
CA PRO A 245 -16.28 1.79 -3.18
C PRO A 245 -17.31 1.55 -4.29
N ASP A 246 -16.97 0.76 -5.29
CA ASP A 246 -17.82 0.35 -6.40
C ASP A 246 -18.83 -0.77 -6.02
N GLY A 247 -18.78 -1.28 -4.78
CA GLY A 247 -19.60 -2.39 -4.34
C GLY A 247 -19.03 -3.76 -4.72
N THR A 248 -17.79 -3.85 -5.20
CA THR A 248 -17.12 -5.14 -5.41
C THR A 248 -16.70 -5.72 -4.05
N PRO A 249 -17.03 -6.99 -3.73
CA PRO A 249 -16.57 -7.60 -2.50
C PRO A 249 -15.06 -7.76 -2.51
N VAL A 250 -14.41 -7.63 -1.36
CA VAL A 250 -12.99 -7.94 -1.20
C VAL A 250 -12.78 -9.45 -1.24
N ASP A 251 -13.80 -10.22 -0.82
CA ASP A 251 -13.76 -11.66 -0.97
C ASP A 251 -14.06 -12.05 -2.41
N ARG A 252 -13.13 -12.76 -3.04
CA ARG A 252 -13.33 -13.25 -4.41
C ARG A 252 -14.42 -14.30 -4.50
N SER A 253 -14.63 -15.11 -3.46
CA SER A 253 -15.70 -16.11 -3.48
C SER A 253 -17.08 -15.49 -3.38
N GLU A 254 -17.21 -14.23 -2.95
CA GLU A 254 -18.49 -13.52 -2.88
C GLU A 254 -18.92 -12.91 -4.22
N GLY A 255 -18.14 -13.16 -5.30
CA GLY A 255 -18.51 -12.81 -6.66
C GLY A 255 -17.92 -11.48 -7.11
N TRP A 256 -16.80 -11.54 -7.82
CA TRP A 256 -16.22 -10.38 -8.52
C TRP A 256 -16.85 -10.15 -9.91
N GLY A 257 -17.81 -11.00 -10.30
CA GLY A 257 -18.22 -11.13 -11.69
C GLY A 257 -17.14 -11.82 -12.54
N ASP A 258 -17.36 -11.82 -13.86
CA ASP A 258 -16.36 -12.31 -14.81
C ASP A 258 -15.12 -11.44 -14.72
N LEU A 259 -13.93 -12.07 -14.64
CA LEU A 259 -12.68 -11.34 -14.72
C LEU A 259 -12.57 -10.69 -16.10
N VAL A 260 -12.88 -9.40 -16.17
CA VAL A 260 -12.68 -8.62 -17.37
C VAL A 260 -11.28 -8.05 -17.30
N SER A 261 -10.37 -8.57 -18.12
CA SER A 261 -9.16 -7.82 -18.47
C SER A 261 -9.58 -6.68 -19.40
N ALA A 262 -10.14 -5.61 -18.82
CA ALA A 262 -10.42 -4.41 -19.59
C ALA A 262 -9.07 -3.75 -19.90
N PRO A 263 -8.69 -3.62 -21.19
CA PRO A 263 -7.54 -2.79 -21.53
C PRO A 263 -7.80 -1.41 -20.95
N VAL A 264 -6.77 -0.81 -20.34
CA VAL A 264 -6.86 0.56 -19.84
C VAL A 264 -7.28 1.43 -21.01
N VAL A 265 -8.42 2.11 -20.88
CA VAL A 265 -8.89 3.03 -21.91
C VAL A 265 -7.86 4.17 -22.00
N ARG A 266 -7.24 4.33 -23.16
CA ARG A 266 -6.11 5.22 -23.39
C ARG A 266 -6.12 5.74 -24.82
N TYR A 267 -5.40 6.83 -25.05
CA TYR A 267 -5.08 7.29 -26.40
C TYR A 267 -4.32 6.21 -27.18
N PRO A 268 -4.46 6.15 -28.52
CA PRO A 268 -3.57 5.37 -29.36
C PRO A 268 -2.09 5.65 -29.09
N GLU A 269 -1.27 4.60 -29.15
CA GLU A 269 0.17 4.64 -28.82
C GLU A 269 1.05 4.97 -30.04
N GLU A 270 0.43 5.12 -31.21
CA GLU A 270 1.10 5.24 -32.49
C GLU A 270 0.58 6.45 -33.26
N THR A 271 1.50 7.21 -33.85
CA THR A 271 1.18 8.26 -34.81
C THR A 271 2.29 8.41 -35.84
N LYS A 272 1.90 8.78 -37.06
CA LYS A 272 2.84 9.16 -38.13
C LYS A 272 3.06 10.67 -38.20
N GLY A 273 2.21 11.44 -37.51
CA GLY A 273 2.26 12.90 -37.49
C GLY A 273 3.26 13.41 -36.46
N ARG A 274 3.40 14.74 -36.42
CA ARG A 274 4.27 15.44 -35.49
C ARG A 274 3.84 15.17 -34.05
N VAL A 275 4.81 15.14 -33.14
CA VAL A 275 4.57 14.94 -31.71
C VAL A 275 5.17 16.09 -30.92
N ALA A 276 4.44 16.53 -29.90
CA ALA A 276 4.93 17.43 -28.87
C ALA A 276 5.21 16.62 -27.60
N PHE A 277 6.22 16.99 -26.83
CA PHE A 277 6.61 16.22 -25.65
C PHE A 277 7.20 17.07 -24.52
N TYR A 278 7.15 16.53 -23.30
CA TYR A 278 7.85 17.06 -22.13
C TYR A 278 8.79 16.01 -21.53
N PRO A 279 9.99 16.40 -21.06
CA PRO A 279 10.84 15.53 -20.27
C PRO A 279 10.24 15.31 -18.89
N VAL A 280 10.22 14.04 -18.48
CA VAL A 280 9.96 13.64 -17.11
C VAL A 280 11.31 13.51 -16.41
N THR A 281 11.48 14.23 -15.31
CA THR A 281 12.73 14.24 -14.55
C THR A 281 12.50 13.82 -13.10
N LYS A 282 13.56 13.32 -12.47
CA LYS A 282 13.62 13.05 -11.03
C LYS A 282 15.06 13.21 -10.56
N GLU A 283 15.25 13.95 -9.48
CA GLU A 283 16.60 14.21 -8.91
C GLU A 283 17.61 14.73 -9.96
N GLY A 284 17.11 15.53 -10.93
CA GLY A 284 17.91 16.07 -12.04
C GLY A 284 18.22 15.10 -13.18
N GLY A 285 17.81 13.83 -13.11
CA GLY A 285 17.91 12.85 -14.18
C GLY A 285 16.63 12.73 -14.99
N VAL A 286 16.73 12.47 -16.30
CA VAL A 286 15.57 12.19 -17.16
C VAL A 286 15.14 10.73 -16.97
N LEU A 287 13.85 10.50 -16.72
CA LEU A 287 13.25 9.16 -16.65
C LEU A 287 12.64 8.75 -17.99
N GLY A 288 12.14 9.71 -18.77
CA GLY A 288 11.52 9.50 -20.06
C GLY A 288 10.76 10.75 -20.49
N TRP A 289 9.76 10.56 -21.35
CA TRP A 289 9.01 11.66 -21.93
C TRP A 289 7.54 11.32 -22.08
N VAL A 290 6.67 12.25 -21.68
CA VAL A 290 5.25 12.22 -22.03
C VAL A 290 5.09 12.95 -23.35
N TRP A 291 4.38 12.38 -24.31
CA TRP A 291 4.18 12.98 -25.62
C TRP A 291 2.73 12.89 -26.10
N ALA A 292 2.38 13.77 -27.01
CA ALA A 292 1.08 13.83 -27.66
C ALA A 292 1.23 14.16 -29.16
N ALA A 293 0.39 13.55 -29.99
CA ALA A 293 0.29 13.89 -31.40
C ALA A 293 -0.28 15.30 -31.58
N MET A 294 0.33 16.08 -32.46
CA MET A 294 -0.13 17.45 -32.78
C MET A 294 -1.33 17.44 -33.74
N ASP A 295 -1.42 16.44 -34.62
CA ASP A 295 -2.41 16.36 -35.71
C ASP A 295 -3.30 15.09 -35.61
N GLY A 296 -3.57 14.58 -34.39
CA GLY A 296 -4.31 13.33 -34.20
C GLY A 296 -4.80 13.11 -32.77
N ASP A 297 -5.08 11.85 -32.45
CA ASP A 297 -5.65 11.41 -31.17
C ASP A 297 -4.67 10.58 -30.32
N ALA A 298 -3.41 10.44 -30.72
CA ALA A 298 -2.42 9.62 -30.02
C ALA A 298 -1.67 10.38 -28.91
N ALA A 299 -1.38 9.71 -27.79
CA ALA A 299 -0.51 10.19 -26.73
C ALA A 299 0.02 9.01 -25.92
N ASP A 300 1.25 9.10 -25.44
CA ASP A 300 1.84 8.05 -24.62
C ASP A 300 3.04 8.54 -23.81
N TYR A 301 3.68 7.61 -23.10
CA TYR A 301 4.97 7.79 -22.45
C TYR A 301 6.04 6.92 -23.12
N ILE A 302 7.22 7.49 -23.36
CA ILE A 302 8.42 6.75 -23.80
C ILE A 302 9.46 6.78 -22.68
N PRO A 303 9.90 5.62 -22.16
CA PRO A 303 10.95 5.57 -21.15
C PRO A 303 12.31 5.96 -21.76
N PHE A 304 13.14 6.66 -20.99
CA PHE A 304 14.53 6.89 -21.37
C PHE A 304 15.36 5.65 -21.09
N ARG A 305 15.95 5.05 -22.12
CA ARG A 305 16.63 3.75 -22.02
C ARG A 305 17.73 3.74 -20.95
N GLN A 306 18.50 4.82 -20.84
CA GLN A 306 19.61 4.90 -19.88
C GLN A 306 19.13 5.00 -18.41
N SER A 307 17.88 5.40 -18.17
CA SER A 307 17.28 5.40 -16.82
C SER A 307 16.88 4.00 -16.34
N GLY A 308 16.92 3.00 -17.22
CA GLY A 308 16.68 1.59 -16.92
C GLY A 308 15.31 1.36 -16.27
N TRP A 309 15.32 0.67 -15.13
CA TRP A 309 14.09 0.30 -14.43
C TRP A 309 13.29 1.51 -13.90
N TYR A 310 13.97 2.62 -13.59
CA TYR A 310 13.29 3.80 -13.06
C TYR A 310 12.41 4.48 -14.12
N GLY A 311 12.89 4.62 -15.37
CA GLY A 311 12.06 5.13 -16.46
C GLY A 311 10.92 4.21 -16.82
N PHE A 312 11.19 2.89 -16.88
CA PHE A 312 10.12 1.93 -17.14
C PHE A 312 9.03 1.97 -16.05
N GLY A 313 9.43 1.99 -14.77
CA GLY A 313 8.50 2.06 -13.65
C GLY A 313 7.70 3.37 -13.60
N ALA A 314 8.32 4.49 -13.97
CA ALA A 314 7.65 5.79 -14.05
C ALA A 314 6.48 5.81 -15.06
N GLY A 315 6.63 5.06 -16.17
CA GLY A 315 5.65 5.04 -17.26
C GLY A 315 4.24 4.63 -16.82
N GLY A 316 4.11 3.73 -15.85
CA GLY A 316 2.79 3.26 -15.39
C GLY A 316 1.90 4.40 -14.88
N LEU A 317 2.45 5.30 -14.06
CA LEU A 317 1.68 6.42 -13.50
C LEU A 317 1.40 7.51 -14.54
N TRP A 318 2.32 7.76 -15.47
CA TRP A 318 2.09 8.71 -16.57
C TRP A 318 1.03 8.21 -17.55
N ILE A 319 1.05 6.93 -17.90
CA ILE A 319 0.00 6.30 -18.72
C ILE A 319 -1.35 6.40 -18.01
N GLN A 320 -1.41 6.17 -16.69
CA GLN A 320 -2.64 6.35 -15.92
C GLN A 320 -3.17 7.79 -16.01
N ARG A 321 -2.31 8.82 -15.86
CA ARG A 321 -2.71 10.24 -15.98
C ARG A 321 -3.24 10.58 -17.37
N LEU A 322 -2.61 10.03 -18.42
CA LEU A 322 -3.12 10.15 -19.80
C LEU A 322 -4.48 9.46 -19.97
N SER A 323 -4.67 8.28 -19.38
CA SER A 323 -5.96 7.58 -19.38
C SER A 323 -7.06 8.34 -18.64
N GLU A 324 -6.75 9.02 -17.54
CA GLU A 324 -7.69 9.90 -16.85
C GLU A 324 -8.10 11.08 -17.74
N ALA A 325 -7.16 11.70 -18.45
CA ALA A 325 -7.46 12.75 -19.43
C ALA A 325 -8.32 12.24 -20.60
N PHE A 326 -8.00 11.05 -21.12
CA PHE A 326 -8.80 10.39 -22.14
C PHE A 326 -10.25 10.19 -21.69
N ASN A 327 -10.46 9.70 -20.47
CA ASN A 327 -11.80 9.47 -19.92
C ASN A 327 -12.61 10.75 -19.71
N ARG A 328 -11.96 11.91 -19.56
CA ARG A 328 -12.62 13.22 -19.57
C ARG A 328 -12.99 13.73 -20.97
N GLY A 329 -12.45 13.09 -22.01
CA GLY A 329 -12.60 13.51 -23.40
C GLY A 329 -11.63 14.61 -23.81
N ASP A 330 -10.53 14.79 -23.06
CA ASP A 330 -9.49 15.77 -23.40
C ASP A 330 -8.78 15.36 -24.71
N THR A 331 -8.34 16.33 -25.50
CA THR A 331 -7.44 16.06 -26.64
C THR A 331 -6.05 15.65 -26.16
N PRO A 332 -5.23 14.96 -26.98
CA PRO A 332 -3.85 14.62 -26.61
C PRO A 332 -3.00 15.78 -26.10
N LEU A 333 -3.10 16.95 -26.74
CA LEU A 333 -2.33 18.14 -26.33
C LEU A 333 -2.84 18.72 -25.00
N GLU A 334 -4.16 18.71 -24.77
CA GLU A 334 -4.73 19.08 -23.47
C GLU A 334 -4.29 18.10 -22.37
N ALA A 335 -4.24 16.80 -22.67
CA ALA A 335 -3.74 15.78 -21.76
C ALA A 335 -2.26 15.96 -21.42
N LEU A 336 -1.44 16.36 -22.41
CA LEU A 336 -0.02 16.67 -22.21
C LEU A 336 0.18 17.87 -21.29
N GLU A 337 -0.59 18.96 -21.48
CA GLU A 337 -0.59 20.12 -20.59
C GLU A 337 -1.15 19.78 -19.20
N TYR A 338 -2.17 18.93 -19.12
CA TYR A 338 -2.68 18.42 -17.85
C TYR A 338 -1.61 17.65 -17.07
N CYS A 339 -0.85 16.78 -17.75
CA CYS A 339 0.25 16.03 -17.13
C CYS A 339 1.31 16.94 -16.50
N ARG A 340 1.57 18.11 -17.09
CA ARG A 340 2.52 19.12 -16.56
C ARG A 340 2.07 19.73 -15.22
N THR A 341 0.79 19.61 -14.85
CA THR A 341 0.27 20.17 -13.59
C THR A 341 0.53 19.28 -12.37
N PHE A 342 0.97 18.04 -12.57
CA PHE A 342 1.19 17.11 -11.46
C PHE A 342 2.50 17.42 -10.72
N PRO A 343 2.48 17.38 -9.38
CA PRO A 343 3.70 17.55 -8.58
C PRO A 343 4.65 16.35 -8.75
N GLU A 344 5.88 16.51 -8.27
CA GLU A 344 6.83 15.41 -8.19
C GLU A 344 6.28 14.22 -7.40
N ASP A 345 6.39 13.05 -8.01
CA ASP A 345 6.06 11.77 -7.39
C ASP A 345 7.34 10.93 -7.22
N ASN A 346 7.42 10.23 -6.08
CA ASN A 346 8.60 9.44 -5.72
C ASN A 346 8.90 8.31 -6.72
N MET A 347 7.92 7.84 -7.49
CA MET A 347 8.10 6.78 -8.49
C MET A 347 8.18 7.34 -9.90
N SER A 348 7.34 8.33 -10.24
CA SER A 348 7.20 8.80 -11.61
C SER A 348 7.99 10.07 -11.95
N GLY A 349 8.56 10.76 -10.96
CA GLY A 349 9.17 12.08 -11.16
C GLY A 349 8.14 13.17 -11.45
N LEU A 350 8.60 14.28 -12.03
CA LEU A 350 7.79 15.41 -12.48
C LEU A 350 8.10 15.82 -13.93
N ILE A 351 7.15 16.51 -14.55
CA ILE A 351 7.45 17.44 -15.64
C ILE A 351 7.70 18.80 -14.99
N GLU A 352 8.86 19.40 -15.24
CA GLU A 352 9.18 20.71 -14.63
C GLU A 352 8.14 21.76 -15.08
N PRO A 353 7.62 22.61 -14.16
CA PRO A 353 6.57 23.57 -14.49
C PRO A 353 6.96 24.56 -15.59
N ASP A 354 8.26 24.81 -15.81
CA ASP A 354 8.82 25.67 -16.85
C ASP A 354 9.55 24.89 -17.96
N ALA A 355 9.44 23.55 -17.98
CA ALA A 355 10.00 22.72 -19.04
C ALA A 355 9.57 23.26 -20.42
N PRO A 356 10.51 23.46 -21.36
CA PRO A 356 10.15 23.80 -22.72
C PRO A 356 9.46 22.60 -23.38
N ILE A 357 8.44 22.87 -24.19
CA ILE A 357 7.84 21.85 -25.03
C ILE A 357 8.82 21.49 -26.15
N GLY A 358 9.12 20.21 -26.29
CA GLY A 358 9.90 19.68 -27.40
C GLY A 358 8.98 19.19 -28.52
N GLU A 359 9.50 19.12 -29.74
CA GLU A 359 8.76 18.60 -30.89
C GLU A 359 9.64 17.67 -31.74
N PHE A 360 9.02 16.66 -32.35
CA PHE A 360 9.62 15.83 -33.40
C PHE A 360 8.68 15.74 -34.61
N ASP A 361 9.22 15.51 -35.80
CA ASP A 361 8.41 15.41 -37.02
C ASP A 361 7.52 14.17 -37.03
N ASN A 362 7.91 13.14 -36.26
CA ASN A 362 7.14 11.92 -36.06
C ASN A 362 7.60 11.15 -34.81
N LEU A 363 6.77 10.19 -34.38
CA LEU A 363 7.04 9.36 -33.20
C LEU A 363 8.31 8.51 -33.32
N GLN A 364 8.66 8.04 -34.52
CA GLN A 364 9.87 7.21 -34.70
C GLN A 364 11.14 8.00 -34.40
N GLN A 365 11.23 9.25 -34.83
CA GLN A 365 12.37 10.12 -34.49
C GLN A 365 12.52 10.30 -32.97
N MET A 366 11.41 10.44 -32.26
CA MET A 366 11.42 10.54 -30.80
C MET A 366 11.90 9.24 -30.14
N ARG A 367 11.43 8.08 -30.61
CA ARG A 367 11.88 6.76 -30.13
C ARG A 367 13.37 6.54 -30.36
N ASP A 368 13.85 6.85 -31.57
CA ASP A 368 15.26 6.72 -31.93
C ASP A 368 16.14 7.66 -31.07
N TRP A 369 15.62 8.82 -30.67
CA TRP A 369 16.31 9.74 -29.75
C TRP A 369 16.28 9.25 -28.30
N ALA A 370 15.17 8.68 -27.84
CA ALA A 370 15.02 8.11 -26.50
C ALA A 370 15.90 6.87 -26.24
N ASP A 371 16.30 6.18 -27.31
CA ASP A 371 17.17 5.00 -27.27
C ASP A 371 18.68 5.32 -27.24
N GLN A 372 19.08 6.55 -27.58
CA GLN A 372 20.47 7.04 -27.55
C GLN A 372 20.89 7.41 -26.14
#